data_AF-A0A4Q7FBS1-F1
#
_entry.id   AF-A0A4Q7FBS1-F1
#
_cell.length_a   1.000
_cell.length_b   1.000
_cell.length_c   1.000
_cell.angle_alpha   90.00
_cell.angle_beta   90.00
_cell.angle_gamma   90.00
#
_symmetry.space_group_name_H-M   'P 1'
#
loop_
_entity.id
_entity.type
_entity.pdbx_description
1 polymer ?
#
loop_
_entity_poly.entity_id
_entity_poly.type
_entity_poly.pdbx_seq_one_letter_code
_entity_poly.pdbx_strand_id
1 'polypeptide(L)'
;MSNWIDSSGDEPRLYSARPTNRKCERRRIGSATRWRGVTRLACALGLIALAAPFGHARDRGQFVNTNADLKAWFDGLRSGKGPCCSDADGSALSDSDWDSKDGHYRVRVPRYGSAIDGQPQELVWVDVPEEAVISEPNRVGRTMVWPIYGYMGVTIRCFMPGSMT
;
A
#
# COMPACT_ATOMS: atom_id res chain seq x y z
N MET A 1 73.37 -7.06 -54.25
CA MET A 1 74.78 -6.82 -53.85
C MET A 1 75.07 -5.33 -53.96
N SER A 2 75.99 -4.83 -53.13
CA SER A 2 76.58 -3.48 -53.11
C SER A 2 75.83 -2.50 -52.19
N ASN A 3 76.25 -2.31 -50.92
CA ASN A 3 77.46 -1.66 -50.38
C ASN A 3 77.34 -0.11 -50.44
N TRP A 4 77.14 0.56 -49.30
CA TRP A 4 78.15 1.16 -48.40
C TRP A 4 78.61 2.58 -48.81
N ILE A 5 78.95 3.39 -47.79
CA ILE A 5 79.55 4.75 -47.72
C ILE A 5 78.48 5.86 -47.51
N ASP A 6 78.27 6.42 -46.31
CA ASP A 6 79.11 7.05 -45.26
C ASP A 6 79.35 8.55 -45.51
N SER A 7 78.89 9.37 -44.57
CA SER A 7 79.42 10.71 -44.26
C SER A 7 78.87 11.16 -42.91
N SER A 8 79.76 11.01 -41.94
CA SER A 8 79.74 11.45 -40.56
C SER A 8 79.63 12.98 -40.41
N GLY A 9 79.01 13.40 -39.31
CA GLY A 9 79.08 14.75 -38.76
C GLY A 9 78.97 14.64 -37.25
N ASP A 10 80.04 15.06 -36.57
CA ASP A 10 80.42 14.86 -35.17
C ASP A 10 79.34 15.06 -34.08
N GLU A 11 79.35 14.13 -33.12
CA GLU A 11 79.09 14.38 -31.69
C GLU A 11 80.44 14.15 -30.98
N PRO A 12 80.76 14.76 -29.81
CA PRO A 12 80.23 14.16 -28.57
C PRO A 12 80.20 15.02 -27.28
N ARG A 13 79.47 14.46 -26.30
CA ARG A 13 79.60 14.53 -24.80
C ARG A 13 78.76 15.58 -24.07
N LEU A 14 77.68 15.18 -23.39
CA LEU A 14 77.57 14.50 -22.07
C LEU A 14 77.97 15.39 -20.87
N TYR A 15 77.00 15.74 -20.00
CA TYR A 15 76.79 15.08 -18.70
C TYR A 15 75.80 15.84 -17.76
N SER A 16 74.86 15.07 -17.17
CA SER A 16 74.06 15.30 -15.94
C SER A 16 73.07 16.48 -15.87
N ALA A 17 71.86 16.37 -15.28
CA ALA A 17 71.44 15.56 -14.13
C ALA A 17 69.93 15.17 -14.18
N ARG A 18 69.63 13.97 -13.65
CA ARG A 18 68.31 13.50 -13.14
C ARG A 18 68.07 14.09 -11.72
N PRO A 19 66.88 14.01 -11.05
CA PRO A 19 65.81 13.01 -11.21
C PRO A 19 64.31 13.43 -10.98
N THR A 20 63.43 12.53 -11.45
CA THR A 20 62.08 12.13 -10.97
C THR A 20 61.10 13.16 -10.40
N ASN A 21 59.91 13.26 -11.04
CA ASN A 21 58.68 13.51 -10.30
C ASN A 21 57.51 12.66 -10.82
N ARG A 22 57.13 11.68 -9.99
CA ARG A 22 56.03 10.74 -10.15
C ARG A 22 54.75 11.45 -9.72
N LYS A 23 54.01 12.10 -10.63
CA LYS A 23 52.67 12.61 -10.32
C LYS A 23 51.63 11.50 -10.48
N CYS A 24 51.22 10.96 -9.34
CA CYS A 24 50.03 10.14 -9.19
C CYS A 24 48.79 11.04 -9.39
N GLU A 25 48.16 10.96 -10.55
CA GLU A 25 46.95 11.71 -10.86
C GLU A 25 45.75 11.06 -10.15
N ARG A 26 45.51 11.49 -8.91
CA ARG A 26 44.33 11.09 -8.13
C ARG A 26 43.09 11.73 -8.77
N ARG A 27 42.45 10.99 -9.68
CA ARG A 27 41.17 11.30 -10.33
C ARG A 27 40.12 11.59 -9.25
N ARG A 28 39.81 12.88 -9.00
CA ARG A 28 38.70 13.31 -8.12
C ARG A 28 37.40 12.93 -8.80
N ILE A 29 36.80 11.82 -8.39
CA ILE A 29 35.42 11.47 -8.73
C ILE A 29 34.51 12.49 -8.02
N GLY A 30 33.87 13.34 -8.81
CA GLY A 30 33.17 14.54 -8.36
C GLY A 30 32.03 14.29 -7.38
N SER A 31 32.01 15.10 -6.33
CA SER A 31 30.95 15.19 -5.31
C SER A 31 29.56 15.53 -5.86
N ALA A 32 29.46 16.08 -7.08
CA ALA A 32 28.19 16.53 -7.67
C ALA A 32 27.22 15.40 -8.03
N THR A 33 27.71 14.24 -8.47
CA THR A 33 26.86 13.07 -8.78
C THR A 33 26.28 12.47 -7.50
N ARG A 34 27.09 12.47 -6.42
CA ARG A 34 26.69 12.01 -5.08
C ARG A 34 25.58 12.89 -4.50
N TRP A 35 25.65 14.20 -4.72
CA TRP A 35 24.64 15.13 -4.19
C TRP A 35 23.28 14.98 -4.88
N ARG A 36 23.25 14.85 -6.22
CA ARG A 36 22.01 14.66 -6.98
C ARG A 36 21.29 13.36 -6.62
N GLY A 37 22.05 12.29 -6.34
CA GLY A 37 21.49 11.02 -5.85
C GLY A 37 20.83 11.16 -4.49
N VAL A 38 21.48 11.86 -3.55
CA VAL A 38 20.95 12.13 -2.20
C VAL A 38 19.69 12.99 -2.26
N THR A 39 19.65 14.04 -3.09
CA THR A 39 18.46 14.89 -3.23
C THR A 39 17.28 14.12 -3.82
N ARG A 40 17.50 13.27 -4.83
CA ARG A 40 16.43 12.45 -5.43
C ARG A 40 15.88 11.41 -4.45
N LEU A 41 16.75 10.77 -3.66
CA LEU A 41 16.35 9.84 -2.59
C LEU A 41 15.54 10.55 -1.50
N ALA A 42 15.98 11.73 -1.07
CA ALA A 42 15.27 12.54 -0.08
C ALA A 42 13.88 12.97 -0.59
N CYS A 43 13.77 13.40 -1.85
CA CYS A 43 12.48 13.72 -2.47
C CYS A 43 11.58 12.49 -2.58
N ALA A 44 12.11 11.34 -3.01
CA ALA A 44 11.34 10.10 -3.10
C ALA A 44 10.84 9.62 -1.73
N LEU A 45 11.68 9.66 -0.70
CA LEU A 45 11.31 9.34 0.68
C LEU A 45 10.27 10.33 1.23
N GLY A 46 10.42 11.62 0.91
CA GLY A 46 9.44 12.65 1.26
C GLY A 46 8.06 12.41 0.63
N LEU A 47 8.02 12.01 -0.65
CA LEU A 47 6.78 11.66 -1.36
C LEU A 47 6.13 10.39 -0.78
N ILE A 48 6.91 9.36 -0.45
CA ILE A 48 6.41 8.14 0.18
C ILE A 48 5.83 8.45 1.57
N ALA A 49 6.53 9.27 2.37
CA ALA A 49 6.05 9.68 3.69
C ALA A 49 4.75 10.50 3.60
N LEU A 50 4.60 11.35 2.59
CA LEU A 50 3.36 12.09 2.34
C LEU A 50 2.21 11.16 1.94
N ALA A 51 2.49 10.07 1.21
CA ALA A 51 1.47 9.16 0.69
C ALA A 51 1.05 8.06 1.68
N ALA A 52 1.90 7.72 2.65
CA ALA A 52 1.67 6.66 3.64
C ALA A 52 0.35 6.75 4.44
N PRO A 53 -0.17 7.93 4.85
CA PRO A 53 -1.40 8.00 5.63
C PRO A 53 -2.68 7.75 4.81
N PHE A 54 -2.61 7.66 3.47
CA PHE A 54 -3.82 7.50 2.65
C PHE A 54 -4.27 6.03 2.49
N GLY A 55 -3.55 5.07 3.06
CA GLY A 55 -3.87 3.65 3.02
C GLY A 55 -4.09 3.07 4.41
N HIS A 56 -5.21 3.41 5.06
CA HIS A 56 -5.59 2.72 6.29
C HIS A 56 -6.28 1.40 5.95
N ALA A 57 -5.52 0.30 6.00
CA ALA A 57 -6.14 -1.01 6.15
C ALA A 57 -6.86 -1.02 7.49
N ARG A 58 -8.19 -1.09 7.46
CA ARG A 58 -8.99 -1.25 8.69
C ARG A 58 -9.00 -2.73 9.04
N ASP A 59 -8.18 -3.09 10.01
CA ASP A 59 -8.34 -4.37 10.72
C ASP A 59 -8.93 -4.08 12.10
N ARG A 60 -10.13 -4.61 12.36
CA ARG A 60 -10.79 -4.49 13.66
C ARG A 60 -10.39 -5.58 14.64
N GLY A 61 -9.59 -6.57 14.20
CA GLY A 61 -9.14 -7.69 15.02
C GLY A 61 -10.26 -8.58 15.56
N GLN A 62 -11.51 -8.33 15.17
CA GLN A 62 -12.69 -9.00 15.73
C GLN A 62 -12.67 -10.51 15.48
N PHE A 63 -11.97 -10.95 14.42
CA PHE A 63 -11.86 -12.35 13.99
C PHE A 63 -10.39 -12.83 13.90
N VAL A 64 -9.44 -12.12 14.51
CA VAL A 64 -8.00 -12.42 14.38
C VAL A 64 -7.59 -13.77 14.98
N ASN A 65 -8.33 -14.26 15.98
CA ASN A 65 -8.07 -15.54 16.67
C ASN A 65 -9.08 -16.64 16.29
N THR A 66 -9.70 -16.51 15.12
CA THR A 66 -10.69 -17.45 14.63
C THR A 66 -10.02 -18.72 14.06
N ASN A 67 -10.68 -19.87 14.13
CA ASN A 67 -10.15 -21.11 13.55
C ASN A 67 -10.04 -21.02 12.01
N ALA A 68 -9.18 -21.85 11.42
CA ALA A 68 -8.93 -21.82 9.97
C ALA A 68 -10.20 -22.03 9.14
N ASP A 69 -11.13 -22.86 9.60
CA ASP A 69 -12.38 -23.16 8.89
C ASP A 69 -13.33 -21.96 8.82
N LEU A 70 -13.49 -21.20 9.91
CA LEU A 70 -14.34 -20.02 9.93
C LEU A 70 -13.69 -18.88 9.14
N LYS A 71 -12.35 -18.78 9.12
CA LYS A 71 -11.65 -17.85 8.23
C LYS A 71 -11.85 -18.22 6.75
N ALA A 72 -11.68 -19.48 6.38
CA ALA A 72 -11.91 -19.94 5.00
C ALA A 72 -13.36 -19.70 4.55
N TRP A 73 -14.31 -19.85 5.47
CA TRP A 73 -15.70 -19.49 5.22
C TRP A 73 -15.87 -17.99 4.97
N PHE A 74 -15.31 -17.12 5.82
CA PHE A 74 -15.35 -15.66 5.64
C PHE A 74 -14.74 -15.22 4.29
N ASP A 75 -13.56 -15.73 3.95
CA ASP A 75 -12.85 -15.43 2.70
C ASP A 75 -13.62 -15.96 1.48
N GLY A 76 -14.49 -16.94 1.68
CA GLY A 76 -15.38 -17.51 0.67
C GLY A 76 -16.67 -16.73 0.43
N LEU A 77 -17.08 -15.85 1.34
CA LEU A 77 -18.39 -15.18 1.30
C LEU A 77 -18.57 -14.33 0.04
N ARG A 78 -19.75 -14.44 -0.56
CA ARG A 78 -20.16 -13.67 -1.74
C ARG A 78 -21.62 -13.25 -1.65
N SER A 79 -21.93 -12.08 -2.19
CA SER A 79 -23.29 -11.64 -2.46
C SER A 79 -23.56 -11.68 -3.97
N GLY A 80 -24.75 -11.28 -4.40
CA GLY A 80 -25.06 -11.04 -5.82
C GLY A 80 -24.17 -9.96 -6.46
N LYS A 81 -23.50 -9.12 -5.65
CA LYS A 81 -22.49 -8.14 -6.11
C LYS A 81 -21.08 -8.73 -6.29
N GLY A 82 -20.88 -10.01 -5.98
CA GLY A 82 -19.58 -10.68 -6.03
C GLY A 82 -18.97 -10.92 -4.62
N PRO A 83 -17.65 -11.15 -4.53
CA PRO A 83 -17.00 -11.48 -3.26
C PRO A 83 -17.06 -10.34 -2.23
N CYS A 84 -17.22 -10.72 -0.97
CA CYS A 84 -17.09 -9.85 0.19
C CYS A 84 -15.60 -9.69 0.48
N CYS A 85 -15.09 -8.45 0.45
CA CYS A 85 -13.65 -8.15 0.33
C CYS A 85 -12.73 -9.02 1.22
N SER A 86 -12.97 -9.04 2.53
CA SER A 86 -12.30 -9.92 3.50
C SER A 86 -13.02 -9.87 4.86
N ASP A 87 -12.62 -10.69 5.83
CA ASP A 87 -13.08 -10.59 7.22
C ASP A 87 -12.72 -9.25 7.88
N ALA A 88 -11.61 -8.63 7.49
CA ALA A 88 -11.16 -7.32 8.00
C ALA A 88 -12.13 -6.18 7.62
N ASP A 89 -12.78 -6.29 6.47
CA ASP A 89 -13.75 -5.30 5.97
C ASP A 89 -15.17 -5.52 6.56
N GLY A 90 -15.38 -6.68 7.19
CA GLY A 90 -16.65 -7.06 7.80
C GLY A 90 -16.79 -6.48 9.21
N SER A 91 -18.01 -6.07 9.56
CA SER A 91 -18.30 -5.50 10.87
C SER A 91 -19.58 -6.07 11.45
N ALA A 92 -19.52 -6.57 12.68
CA ALA A 92 -20.73 -6.92 13.42
C ALA A 92 -21.51 -5.66 13.79
N LEU A 93 -22.83 -5.72 13.63
CA LEU A 93 -23.77 -4.69 14.04
C LEU A 93 -24.41 -5.05 15.39
N SER A 94 -24.76 -4.03 16.18
CA SER A 94 -25.67 -4.22 17.31
C SER A 94 -27.10 -4.37 16.79
N ASP A 95 -27.99 -4.98 17.57
CA ASP A 95 -29.40 -5.13 17.18
C ASP A 95 -30.14 -3.81 16.98
N SER A 96 -29.59 -2.70 17.51
CA SER A 96 -30.12 -1.34 17.29
C SER A 96 -29.57 -0.65 16.03
N ASP A 97 -28.55 -1.22 15.41
CA ASP A 97 -27.85 -0.68 14.24
C ASP A 97 -28.29 -1.34 12.92
N TRP A 98 -29.34 -2.15 12.95
CA TRP A 98 -29.96 -2.68 11.74
C TRP A 98 -31.44 -2.92 11.98
N ASP A 99 -32.20 -2.97 10.90
CA ASP A 99 -33.63 -3.23 10.94
C ASP A 99 -34.05 -3.91 9.63
N SER A 100 -35.15 -4.65 9.67
CA SER A 100 -35.77 -5.27 8.51
C SER A 100 -37.21 -4.79 8.39
N LYS A 101 -37.56 -4.20 7.25
CA LYS A 101 -38.90 -3.72 6.95
C LYS A 101 -39.31 -4.18 5.56
N ASP A 102 -40.49 -4.81 5.46
CA ASP A 102 -41.10 -5.24 4.20
C ASP A 102 -40.18 -6.14 3.34
N GLY A 103 -39.35 -6.96 3.98
CA GLY A 103 -38.39 -7.84 3.31
C GLY A 103 -37.08 -7.17 2.93
N HIS A 104 -36.93 -5.87 3.18
CA HIS A 104 -35.70 -5.12 2.92
C HIS A 104 -34.95 -4.82 4.22
N TYR A 105 -33.63 -4.72 4.14
CA TYR A 105 -32.79 -4.39 5.28
C TYR A 105 -32.27 -2.96 5.19
N ARG A 106 -32.07 -2.35 6.35
CA ARG A 106 -31.30 -1.12 6.49
C ARG A 106 -30.31 -1.26 7.62
N VAL A 107 -29.17 -0.62 7.49
CA VAL A 107 -28.07 -0.67 8.46
C VAL A 107 -27.62 0.73 8.83
N ARG A 108 -27.20 0.89 10.07
CA ARG A 108 -26.64 2.13 10.61
C ARG A 108 -25.13 1.98 10.70
N VAL A 109 -24.41 2.69 9.84
CA VAL A 109 -22.94 2.61 9.70
C VAL A 109 -22.32 4.00 9.74
N PRO A 110 -21.01 4.14 10.04
CA PRO A 110 -20.33 5.42 9.91
C PRO A 110 -20.56 6.04 8.54
N ARG A 111 -20.66 7.37 8.46
CA ARG A 111 -20.72 8.08 7.18
C ARG A 111 -19.40 7.95 6.40
N TYR A 112 -18.28 7.86 7.12
CA TYR A 112 -16.94 7.89 6.53
C TYR A 112 -16.07 6.70 6.94
N GLY A 113 -15.22 6.30 6.01
CA GLY A 113 -14.24 5.23 6.15
C GLY A 113 -13.03 5.57 7.01
N SER A 114 -12.97 6.76 7.62
CA SER A 114 -11.91 7.17 8.54
C SER A 114 -12.54 7.94 9.69
N ALA A 115 -12.06 7.69 10.91
CA ALA A 115 -12.38 8.59 12.01
C ALA A 115 -11.59 9.88 11.81
N ILE A 116 -12.19 11.00 12.18
CA ILE A 116 -11.48 12.28 12.30
C ILE A 116 -11.08 12.40 13.77
N ASP A 117 -9.80 12.62 14.05
CA ASP A 117 -9.27 12.63 15.41
C ASP A 117 -10.05 13.59 16.32
N GLY A 118 -10.47 13.07 17.47
CA GLY A 118 -11.25 13.82 18.46
C GLY A 118 -12.69 14.14 18.06
N GLN A 119 -13.19 13.63 16.92
CA GLN A 119 -14.58 13.81 16.50
C GLN A 119 -15.35 12.48 16.53
N PRO A 120 -16.58 12.48 17.07
CA PRO A 120 -17.44 11.31 16.99
C PRO A 120 -17.79 11.00 15.53
N GLN A 121 -17.80 9.72 15.18
CA GLN A 121 -18.24 9.29 13.85
C GLN A 121 -19.75 9.47 13.74
N GLU A 122 -20.19 10.27 12.77
CA GLU A 122 -21.60 10.36 12.39
C GLU A 122 -22.05 9.01 11.82
N LEU A 123 -23.14 8.46 12.37
CA LEU A 123 -23.76 7.25 11.84
C LEU A 123 -24.93 7.62 10.93
N VAL A 124 -25.04 6.93 9.80
CA VAL A 124 -26.10 7.11 8.80
C VAL A 124 -26.81 5.79 8.55
N TRP A 125 -28.13 5.87 8.36
CA TRP A 125 -28.93 4.75 7.88
C TRP A 125 -28.72 4.59 6.38
N VAL A 126 -28.46 3.37 5.95
CA VAL A 126 -28.22 2.99 4.55
C VAL A 126 -29.08 1.78 4.23
N ASP A 127 -29.88 1.88 3.18
CA ASP A 127 -30.65 0.74 2.69
C ASP A 127 -29.70 -0.30 2.08
N VAL A 128 -29.94 -1.56 2.41
CA VAL A 128 -29.18 -2.69 1.89
C VAL A 128 -29.84 -3.13 0.59
N PRO A 129 -29.13 -3.06 -0.55
CA PRO A 129 -29.66 -3.58 -1.80
C PRO A 129 -29.84 -5.09 -1.72
N GLU A 130 -30.88 -5.61 -2.35
CA GLU A 130 -31.24 -7.04 -2.30
C GLU A 130 -30.05 -7.93 -2.74
N GLU A 131 -29.35 -7.51 -3.78
CA GLU A 131 -28.20 -8.23 -4.32
C GLU A 131 -26.96 -8.16 -3.42
N ALA A 132 -26.96 -7.32 -2.37
CA ALA A 132 -25.92 -7.31 -1.35
C ALA A 132 -26.18 -8.31 -0.21
N VAL A 133 -27.38 -8.87 -0.10
CA VAL A 133 -27.72 -9.85 0.94
C VAL A 133 -27.04 -11.18 0.63
N ILE A 134 -26.32 -11.72 1.61
CA ILE A 134 -25.68 -13.03 1.52
C ILE A 134 -26.71 -14.10 1.86
N SER A 135 -26.84 -15.11 0.98
CA SER A 135 -27.75 -16.25 1.15
C SER A 135 -27.15 -17.40 1.96
N GLU A 136 -25.83 -17.41 2.17
CA GLU A 136 -25.16 -18.43 2.97
C GLU A 136 -25.57 -18.38 4.45
N PRO A 137 -25.60 -19.53 5.15
CA PRO A 137 -25.89 -19.56 6.58
C PRO A 137 -24.90 -18.73 7.41
N ASN A 138 -25.43 -17.89 8.29
CA ASN A 138 -24.61 -17.06 9.18
C ASN A 138 -23.98 -17.90 10.30
N ARG A 139 -22.68 -18.20 10.17
CA ARG A 139 -21.91 -18.97 11.17
C ARG A 139 -21.46 -18.14 12.37
N VAL A 140 -21.56 -16.81 12.30
CA VAL A 140 -21.20 -15.87 13.37
C VAL A 140 -22.39 -15.63 14.30
N GLY A 141 -23.61 -15.81 13.81
CA GLY A 141 -24.87 -15.61 14.54
C GLY A 141 -25.31 -14.14 14.64
N ARG A 142 -24.36 -13.20 14.65
CA ARG A 142 -24.64 -11.75 14.65
C ARG A 142 -24.81 -11.19 13.24
N THR A 143 -25.56 -10.10 13.12
CA THR A 143 -25.67 -9.36 11.86
C THR A 143 -24.32 -8.75 11.47
N MET A 144 -23.91 -8.95 10.22
CA MET A 144 -22.63 -8.49 9.69
C MET A 144 -22.84 -7.60 8.46
N VAL A 145 -21.98 -6.59 8.30
CA VAL A 145 -22.00 -5.68 7.16
C VAL A 145 -20.60 -5.41 6.61
N TRP A 146 -20.50 -5.28 5.27
CA TRP A 146 -19.30 -4.88 4.55
C TRP A 146 -19.56 -3.57 3.78
N PRO A 147 -19.34 -2.42 4.42
CA PRO A 147 -19.51 -1.12 3.78
C PRO A 147 -18.29 -0.77 2.91
N ILE A 148 -18.55 -0.18 1.75
CA ILE A 148 -17.53 0.46 0.91
C ILE A 148 -17.75 1.96 0.97
N TYR A 149 -16.71 2.67 1.38
CA TYR A 149 -16.68 4.12 1.45
C TYR A 149 -16.02 4.67 0.18
N GLY A 150 -16.81 5.37 -0.63
CA GLY A 150 -16.33 6.04 -1.84
C GLY A 150 -16.65 7.53 -1.82
N TYR A 151 -16.26 8.21 -2.90
CA TYR A 151 -16.57 9.64 -3.07
C TYR A 151 -18.08 9.93 -3.15
N MET A 152 -18.88 8.94 -3.59
CA MET A 152 -20.35 9.01 -3.62
C MET A 152 -21.01 8.67 -2.28
N GLY A 153 -20.22 8.46 -1.22
CA GLY A 153 -20.70 8.04 0.09
C GLY A 153 -20.51 6.55 0.35
N VAL A 154 -21.22 6.05 1.36
CA VAL A 154 -21.17 4.66 1.80
C VAL A 154 -22.17 3.80 1.02
N THR A 155 -21.72 2.63 0.57
CA THR A 155 -22.57 1.62 -0.08
C THR A 155 -22.34 0.27 0.55
N ILE A 156 -23.36 -0.60 0.52
CA ILE A 156 -23.26 -1.95 1.10
C ILE A 156 -22.85 -2.96 0.02
N ARG A 157 -21.68 -3.57 0.19
CA ARG A 157 -21.17 -4.65 -0.68
C ARG A 157 -21.76 -5.99 -0.31
N CYS A 158 -21.73 -6.29 0.98
CA CYS A 158 -22.30 -7.50 1.54
C CYS A 158 -23.03 -7.19 2.84
N PHE A 159 -24.11 -7.91 3.08
CA PHE A 159 -24.88 -7.89 4.30
C PHE A 159 -25.27 -9.32 4.65
N MET A 160 -25.05 -9.72 5.89
CA MET A 160 -25.46 -11.02 6.40
C MET A 160 -26.38 -10.80 7.58
N PRO A 161 -27.68 -11.15 7.47
CA PRO A 161 -28.59 -11.03 8.58
C PRO A 161 -28.17 -11.96 9.72
N GLY A 162 -28.25 -11.47 10.95
CA GLY A 162 -28.15 -12.27 12.16
C GLY A 162 -29.45 -13.02 12.45
N SER A 163 -29.37 -14.03 13.30
CA SER A 163 -30.57 -14.55 13.96
C SER A 163 -30.99 -13.55 15.02
N MET A 164 -32.17 -12.94 14.89
CA MET A 164 -32.77 -12.19 15.99
C MET A 164 -33.02 -13.15 17.15
N THR A 165 -32.21 -13.07 18.20
CA THR A 165 -32.45 -13.77 19.48
C THR A 165 -32.72 -12.76 20.57
#